data_AF-A0A1F3KL89-F1
#
_entry.id   AF-A0A1F3KL89-F1
#
_cell.length_a   1.000
_cell.length_b   1.000
_cell.length_c   1.000
_cell.angle_alpha   90.00
_cell.angle_beta   90.00
_cell.angle_gamma   90.00
#
_symmetry.space_group_name_H-M   'P 1'
#
loop_
_entity.id
_entity.type
_entity.pdbx_description
1 polymer ?
#
loop_
_entity_poly.entity_id
_entity_poly.type
_entity_poly.pdbx_seq_one_letter_code
_entity_poly.pdbx_strand_id
1 'polypeptide(L)'
;MKSFVPLQYIPIEDDGYHIQIQATVNSHNVRLVVDSGASRSVLDLNRINRLNGTDQRAVAHIEAQGLGEDIESYLLHCDEIKLLSQRLVDYNVVLVDLTPMNQLFSSLNAPKIAGILGGDLLAEYKGIINYDKRTLKIAGKSYPLFILSFTDGSFHMITHLPVNGKPACFLLDTGASKTVFDIREFPNLHSFDTNDLVLNDRPSAGIHITTSEHQSIQLEKLSFGYLTMYKTEILLLDLSNINYTYSLLNLPPIDGILGNDLLRSLEAIINYKKKTLRLKD
;
A
#
# COMPACT_ATOMS: atom_id res chain seq x y z
N MET A 1 1.26 7.11 6.69
CA MET A 1 2.06 6.01 7.28
C MET A 1 3.16 5.63 6.28
N LYS A 2 4.44 5.84 6.63
CA LYS A 2 5.54 5.65 5.65
C LYS A 2 5.53 4.22 5.08
N SER A 3 5.22 4.08 3.79
CA SER A 3 5.22 2.80 3.04
C SER A 3 6.53 2.52 2.29
N PHE A 4 7.58 3.27 2.62
CA PHE A 4 8.87 3.26 1.92
C PHE A 4 10.00 2.96 2.90
N VAL A 5 10.77 1.92 2.59
CA VAL A 5 12.03 1.61 3.26
C VAL A 5 13.14 2.34 2.49
N PRO A 6 13.95 3.19 3.16
CA PRO A 6 15.07 3.85 2.48
C PRO A 6 16.10 2.82 2.04
N LEU A 7 16.59 2.94 0.81
CA LEU A 7 17.70 2.15 0.30
C LEU A 7 19.02 2.80 0.71
N GLN A 8 19.92 2.00 1.27
CA GLN A 8 21.31 2.39 1.48
C GLN A 8 22.15 1.78 0.36
N TYR A 9 22.96 2.60 -0.29
CA TYR A 9 23.84 2.16 -1.36
C TYR A 9 25.20 1.87 -0.74
N ILE A 10 25.71 0.65 -0.96
CA ILE A 10 27.10 0.31 -0.69
C ILE A 10 27.85 0.35 -2.01
N PRO A 11 28.79 1.28 -2.19
CA PRO A 11 29.66 1.25 -3.36
C PRO A 11 30.53 -0.02 -3.33
N ILE A 12 30.67 -0.63 -4.49
CA ILE A 12 31.67 -1.66 -4.78
C ILE A 12 32.60 -1.12 -5.88
N GLU A 13 33.61 -1.89 -6.26
CA GLU A 13 34.57 -1.49 -7.31
C GLU A 13 33.85 -1.19 -8.65
N ASP A 14 34.52 -0.42 -9.52
CA ASP A 14 34.06 -0.08 -10.89
C ASP A 14 32.66 0.53 -10.97
N ASP A 15 32.38 1.52 -10.13
CA ASP A 15 31.11 2.27 -10.06
C ASP A 15 29.87 1.42 -9.73
N GLY A 16 30.06 0.17 -9.32
CA GLY A 16 28.98 -0.72 -8.90
C GLY A 16 28.43 -0.38 -7.52
N TYR A 17 27.24 -0.88 -7.21
CA TYR A 17 26.66 -0.76 -5.87
C TYR A 17 25.75 -1.93 -5.50
N HIS A 18 25.73 -2.28 -4.22
CA HIS A 18 24.66 -3.07 -3.62
C HIS A 18 23.65 -2.16 -2.93
N ILE A 19 22.38 -2.57 -2.94
CA ILE A 19 21.31 -1.88 -2.22
C ILE A 19 20.94 -2.65 -0.95
N GLN A 20 20.76 -1.92 0.14
CA GLN A 20 20.42 -2.48 1.45
C GLN A 20 19.20 -1.81 2.07
N ILE A 21 18.56 -2.55 2.97
CA ILE A 21 17.47 -2.06 3.80
C ILE A 21 17.68 -2.46 5.27
N GLN A 22 16.97 -1.78 6.16
CA GLN A 22 16.77 -2.25 7.54
C GLN A 22 15.45 -3.01 7.67
N ALA A 23 15.47 -4.08 8.45
CA ALA A 23 14.33 -4.93 8.78
C ALA A 23 14.42 -5.38 10.24
N THR A 24 13.38 -6.04 10.73
CA THR A 24 13.40 -6.73 12.03
C THR A 24 13.09 -8.21 11.83
N VAL A 25 13.92 -9.10 12.38
CA VAL A 25 13.69 -10.56 12.41
C VAL A 25 13.67 -10.98 13.88
N ASN A 26 12.59 -11.60 14.33
CA ASN A 26 12.39 -12.03 15.72
C ASN A 26 12.76 -10.95 16.75
N SER A 27 12.27 -9.72 16.54
CA SER A 27 12.56 -8.52 17.35
C SER A 27 13.99 -7.95 17.26
N HIS A 28 14.88 -8.54 16.46
CA HIS A 28 16.24 -8.03 16.24
C HIS A 28 16.34 -7.20 14.96
N ASN A 29 16.92 -5.99 15.08
CA ASN A 29 17.18 -5.15 13.92
C ASN A 29 18.32 -5.72 13.07
N VAL A 30 18.05 -5.87 11.78
CA VAL A 30 18.96 -6.47 10.81
C VAL A 30 19.12 -5.60 9.57
N ARG A 31 20.24 -5.81 8.87
CA ARG A 31 20.48 -5.29 7.54
C ARG A 31 20.41 -6.40 6.52
N LEU A 32 19.65 -6.17 5.45
CA LEU A 32 19.49 -7.10 4.35
C LEU A 32 19.95 -6.45 3.05
N VAL A 33 20.66 -7.19 2.20
CA VAL A 33 20.82 -6.82 0.78
C VAL A 33 19.52 -7.12 0.07
N VAL A 34 19.07 -6.23 -0.82
CA VAL A 34 17.93 -6.50 -1.69
C VAL A 34 18.45 -7.12 -2.98
N ASP A 35 18.05 -8.36 -3.27
CA ASP A 35 18.48 -9.11 -4.45
C ASP A 35 17.28 -9.78 -5.12
N SER A 36 16.73 -9.14 -6.15
CA SER A 36 15.64 -9.75 -6.93
C SER A 36 16.09 -10.91 -7.81
N GLY A 37 17.40 -11.13 -7.98
CA GLY A 37 17.96 -12.27 -8.71
C GLY A 37 18.01 -13.55 -7.89
N ALA A 38 18.04 -13.43 -6.55
CA ALA A 38 17.89 -14.56 -5.65
C ALA A 38 16.43 -15.04 -5.66
N SER A 39 16.21 -16.32 -6.00
CA SER A 39 14.86 -16.91 -5.98
C SER A 39 14.27 -17.00 -4.57
N ARG A 40 15.14 -17.14 -3.56
CA ARG A 40 14.78 -17.23 -2.14
C ARG A 40 15.55 -16.24 -1.27
N SER A 41 14.91 -15.81 -0.20
CA SER A 41 15.53 -15.03 0.86
C SER A 41 16.33 -15.92 1.79
N VAL A 42 17.50 -15.43 2.23
CA VAL A 42 18.39 -16.19 3.11
C VAL A 42 18.87 -15.35 4.29
N LEU A 43 19.18 -15.99 5.41
CA LEU A 43 19.88 -15.38 6.54
C LEU A 43 21.28 -15.98 6.72
N ASP A 44 22.19 -15.20 7.29
CA ASP A 44 23.57 -15.61 7.53
C ASP A 44 23.63 -16.68 8.63
N LEU A 45 24.12 -17.86 8.26
CA LEU A 45 24.33 -19.01 9.14
C LEU A 45 25.13 -18.63 10.40
N ASN A 46 26.10 -17.74 10.26
CA ASN A 46 27.00 -17.35 11.34
C ASN A 46 26.43 -16.28 12.28
N ARG A 47 25.18 -15.83 12.05
CA ARG A 47 24.52 -14.77 12.81
C ARG A 47 23.27 -15.22 13.57
N ILE A 48 22.89 -16.49 13.46
CA ILE A 48 21.64 -17.05 14.02
C ILE A 48 21.56 -16.89 15.55
N ASN A 49 22.66 -17.07 16.27
CA ASN A 49 22.68 -16.92 17.72
C ASN A 49 22.30 -15.51 18.18
N ARG A 50 22.46 -14.49 17.31
CA ARG A 50 22.00 -13.12 17.58
C ARG A 50 20.53 -12.87 17.20
N LEU A 51 19.90 -13.76 16.45
CA LEU A 51 18.54 -13.61 15.92
C LEU A 51 17.51 -14.44 16.70
N ASN A 52 17.90 -15.62 17.22
CA ASN A 52 16.97 -16.52 17.94
C ASN A 52 17.42 -16.90 19.37
N GLY A 53 18.59 -16.42 19.85
CA GLY A 53 19.12 -16.70 21.19
C GLY A 53 19.52 -18.14 21.49
N THR A 54 18.97 -19.12 20.78
CA THR A 54 19.29 -20.55 20.80
C THR A 54 19.35 -21.08 19.36
N ASP A 55 20.24 -22.05 19.13
CA ASP A 55 20.42 -22.67 17.81
C ASP A 55 19.28 -23.65 17.52
N GLN A 56 18.27 -23.20 16.79
CA GLN A 56 17.07 -23.98 16.40
C GLN A 56 17.07 -24.37 14.91
N ARG A 57 18.27 -24.55 14.33
CA ARG A 57 18.38 -24.95 12.92
C ARG A 57 17.82 -26.34 12.68
N ALA A 58 17.06 -26.48 11.61
CA ALA A 58 16.70 -27.79 11.05
C ALA A 58 17.51 -28.03 9.77
N VAL A 59 18.00 -29.26 9.56
CA VAL A 59 18.66 -29.64 8.30
C VAL A 59 17.61 -29.73 7.20
N ALA A 60 17.92 -29.15 6.03
CA ALA A 60 17.08 -29.21 4.85
C ALA A 60 17.94 -29.41 3.58
N HIS A 61 17.50 -30.32 2.72
CA HIS A 61 18.08 -30.46 1.37
C HIS A 61 17.30 -29.55 0.43
N ILE A 62 17.82 -28.35 0.18
CA ILE A 62 17.22 -27.38 -0.73
C ILE A 62 18.15 -27.24 -1.93
N GLU A 63 17.64 -27.56 -3.11
CA GLU A 63 18.34 -27.31 -4.38
C GLU A 63 18.46 -25.79 -4.59
N ALA A 64 19.60 -25.21 -4.24
CA ALA A 64 19.91 -23.82 -4.54
C ALA A 64 20.49 -23.72 -5.96
N GLN A 65 19.63 -23.49 -6.96
CA GLN A 65 20.10 -23.20 -8.32
C GLN A 65 20.84 -21.84 -8.33
N GLY A 66 22.17 -21.90 -8.39
CA GLY A 66 23.03 -20.72 -8.44
C GLY A 66 24.51 -20.96 -8.12
N LEU A 67 24.87 -22.09 -7.50
CA LEU A 67 26.25 -22.43 -7.13
C LEU A 67 26.73 -23.82 -7.57
N GLY A 68 25.97 -24.53 -8.42
CA GLY A 68 26.47 -25.70 -9.14
C GLY A 68 26.56 -27.04 -8.39
N GLU A 69 26.21 -27.12 -7.10
CA GLU A 69 26.19 -28.37 -6.32
C GLU A 69 25.02 -28.41 -5.32
N ASP A 70 24.62 -29.63 -4.91
CA ASP A 70 23.66 -29.87 -3.82
C ASP A 70 24.30 -29.47 -2.48
N ILE A 71 23.96 -28.27 -2.01
CA ILE A 71 24.47 -27.75 -0.74
C ILE A 71 23.51 -28.19 0.38
N GLU A 72 24.04 -28.84 1.41
CA GLU A 72 23.31 -29.09 2.65
C GLU A 72 22.95 -27.74 3.28
N SER A 73 21.65 -27.43 3.31
CA SER A 73 21.14 -26.14 3.76
C SER A 73 20.47 -26.29 5.13
N TYR A 74 20.43 -25.20 5.89
CA TYR A 74 19.72 -25.19 7.17
C TYR A 74 18.52 -24.27 7.06
N LEU A 75 17.41 -24.62 7.72
CA LEU A 75 16.26 -23.75 7.88
C LEU A 75 16.27 -23.16 9.28
N LEU A 76 15.92 -21.87 9.36
CA LEU A 76 15.58 -21.19 10.60
C LEU A 76 14.08 -20.88 10.60
N HIS A 77 13.41 -21.25 11.67
CA HIS A 77 12.06 -20.76 11.93
C HIS A 77 12.11 -19.32 12.46
N CYS A 78 11.37 -18.44 11.80
CA CYS A 78 11.19 -17.06 12.21
C CYS A 78 9.73 -16.84 12.61
N ASP A 79 9.49 -16.59 13.90
CA ASP A 79 8.18 -16.18 14.43
C ASP A 79 7.69 -14.91 13.73
N GLU A 80 8.60 -13.99 13.41
CA GLU A 80 8.24 -12.70 12.81
C GLU A 80 9.37 -12.09 11.96
N ILE A 81 9.01 -11.66 10.74
CA ILE A 81 9.83 -10.78 9.90
C ILE A 81 9.03 -9.50 9.64
N LYS A 82 9.59 -8.34 9.97
CA LYS A 82 8.95 -7.03 9.75
C LYS A 82 9.74 -6.15 8.78
N LEU A 83 8.98 -5.55 7.86
CA LEU A 83 9.39 -4.45 7.00
C LEU A 83 8.44 -3.28 7.24
N LEU A 84 8.86 -2.30 8.05
CA LEU A 84 8.03 -1.18 8.51
C LEU A 84 6.76 -1.67 9.23
N SER A 85 5.58 -1.34 8.70
CA SER A 85 4.28 -1.75 9.23
C SER A 85 3.83 -3.11 8.73
N GLN A 86 4.51 -3.71 7.76
CA GLN A 86 4.18 -5.04 7.25
C GLN A 86 4.92 -6.10 8.04
N ARG A 87 4.20 -7.19 8.31
CA ARG A 87 4.66 -8.30 9.13
C ARG A 87 4.32 -9.61 8.44
N LEU A 88 5.31 -10.48 8.35
CA LEU A 88 5.16 -11.89 8.07
C LEU A 88 5.40 -12.67 9.36
N VAL A 89 4.55 -13.67 9.65
CA VAL A 89 4.67 -14.54 10.83
C VAL A 89 4.87 -15.99 10.39
N ASP A 90 5.47 -16.80 11.26
CA ASP A 90 5.65 -18.24 11.08
C ASP A 90 6.30 -18.62 9.73
N TYR A 91 7.47 -18.05 9.46
CA TYR A 91 8.17 -18.21 8.18
C TYR A 91 9.49 -18.97 8.35
N ASN A 92 9.74 -19.98 7.50
CA ASN A 92 11.00 -20.71 7.47
C ASN A 92 11.93 -20.10 6.42
N VAL A 93 13.07 -19.59 6.86
CA VAL A 93 14.08 -18.98 6.00
C VAL A 93 15.29 -19.88 5.86
N VAL A 94 15.88 -19.91 4.66
CA VAL A 94 17.09 -20.69 4.39
C VAL A 94 18.30 -19.97 4.98
N LEU A 95 19.24 -20.74 5.49
CA LEU A 95 20.49 -20.26 6.06
C LEU A 95 21.64 -20.58 5.12
N VAL A 96 22.45 -19.56 4.86
CA VAL A 96 23.62 -19.64 3.98
C VAL A 96 24.79 -19.00 4.71
N ASP A 97 25.99 -19.56 4.56
CA ASP A 97 27.20 -18.91 5.07
C ASP A 97 27.51 -17.66 4.22
N LEU A 98 27.26 -16.48 4.80
CA LEU A 98 27.55 -15.20 4.15
C LEU A 98 28.91 -14.62 4.56
N THR A 99 29.81 -15.42 5.14
CA THR A 99 31.16 -14.99 5.56
C THR A 99 31.94 -14.34 4.43
N PRO A 100 32.03 -14.91 3.20
CA PRO A 100 32.78 -14.27 2.11
C PRO A 100 32.24 -12.87 1.77
N MET A 101 30.92 -12.72 1.69
CA MET A 101 30.27 -11.43 1.45
C MET A 101 30.50 -10.43 2.59
N ASN A 102 30.39 -10.89 3.84
CA ASN A 102 30.60 -10.03 5.01
C ASN A 102 32.07 -9.64 5.19
N GLN A 103 33.03 -10.44 4.71
CA GLN A 103 34.44 -10.08 4.62
C GLN A 103 34.66 -8.97 3.57
N LEU A 104 34.07 -9.11 2.38
CA LEU A 104 34.10 -8.08 1.34
C LEU A 104 33.48 -6.76 1.82
N PHE A 105 32.32 -6.80 2.48
CA PHE A 105 31.74 -5.57 3.04
C PHE A 105 32.65 -4.95 4.11
N SER A 106 33.34 -5.77 4.91
CA SER A 106 34.27 -5.25 5.92
C SER A 106 35.50 -4.58 5.28
N SER A 107 36.06 -5.13 4.19
CA SER A 107 37.19 -4.51 3.48
C SER A 107 36.82 -3.18 2.83
N LEU A 108 35.54 -3.01 2.47
CA LEU A 108 34.96 -1.76 1.96
C LEU A 108 34.52 -0.80 3.07
N ASN A 109 34.85 -1.06 4.35
CA ASN A 109 34.34 -0.34 5.52
C ASN A 109 32.80 -0.25 5.58
N ALA A 110 32.12 -1.19 4.92
CA ALA A 110 30.68 -1.27 4.88
C ALA A 110 30.15 -2.19 5.98
N PRO A 111 28.91 -1.96 6.43
CA PRO A 111 28.37 -2.75 7.52
C PRO A 111 27.96 -4.16 7.09
N LYS A 112 28.33 -5.15 7.90
CA LYS A 112 27.95 -6.54 7.69
C LYS A 112 26.42 -6.75 7.70
N ILE A 113 25.93 -7.62 6.83
CA ILE A 113 24.51 -7.96 6.66
C ILE A 113 24.12 -9.25 7.37
N ALA A 114 22.85 -9.36 7.73
CA ALA A 114 22.29 -10.56 8.34
C ALA A 114 21.63 -11.49 7.33
N GLY A 115 21.49 -11.07 6.06
CA GLY A 115 20.81 -11.86 5.04
C GLY A 115 20.60 -11.12 3.72
N ILE A 116 19.96 -11.83 2.80
CA ILE A 116 19.55 -11.37 1.48
C ILE A 116 18.03 -11.46 1.40
N LEU A 117 17.38 -10.37 0.98
CA LEU A 117 15.96 -10.31 0.66
C LEU A 117 15.76 -10.68 -0.81
N GLY A 118 15.30 -11.91 -1.04
CA GLY A 118 15.08 -12.53 -2.34
C GLY A 118 13.67 -12.36 -2.90
N GLY A 119 13.45 -12.95 -4.08
CA GLY A 119 12.22 -12.84 -4.87
C GLY A 119 10.96 -13.36 -4.17
N ASP A 120 11.08 -14.38 -3.32
CA ASP A 120 9.99 -14.92 -2.50
C ASP A 120 9.38 -13.86 -1.55
N LEU A 121 10.20 -13.24 -0.68
CA LEU A 121 9.75 -12.21 0.23
C LEU A 121 9.44 -10.90 -0.51
N LEU A 122 10.20 -10.55 -1.56
CA LEU A 122 9.86 -9.39 -2.39
C LEU A 122 8.47 -9.54 -3.03
N ALA A 123 8.10 -10.74 -3.48
CA ALA A 123 6.77 -11.02 -4.00
C ALA A 123 5.69 -10.99 -2.91
N GLU A 124 5.95 -11.64 -1.77
CA GLU A 124 5.05 -11.67 -0.62
C GLU A 124 4.70 -10.25 -0.14
N TYR A 125 5.71 -9.40 -0.03
CA TYR A 125 5.57 -7.99 0.34
C TYR A 125 5.14 -7.08 -0.81
N LYS A 126 4.96 -7.60 -2.04
CA LYS A 126 4.61 -6.84 -3.24
C LYS A 126 5.56 -5.64 -3.45
N GLY A 127 6.87 -5.89 -3.28
CA GLY A 127 7.92 -4.90 -3.31
C GLY A 127 8.07 -4.18 -4.65
N ILE A 128 8.36 -2.89 -4.61
CA ILE A 128 8.67 -2.03 -5.76
C ILE A 128 9.96 -1.27 -5.43
N ILE A 129 11.06 -1.62 -6.11
CA ILE A 129 12.36 -0.93 -5.97
C ILE A 129 12.37 0.31 -6.87
N ASN A 130 12.63 1.48 -6.30
CA ASN A 130 12.78 2.74 -7.03
C ASN A 130 14.21 3.28 -6.83
N TYR A 131 15.05 3.14 -7.86
CA TYR A 131 16.46 3.53 -7.84
C TYR A 131 16.67 5.05 -7.85
N ASP A 132 15.87 5.80 -8.61
CA ASP A 132 15.92 7.27 -8.67
C ASP A 132 15.66 7.89 -7.29
N LYS A 133 14.60 7.41 -6.61
CA LYS A 133 14.22 7.89 -5.28
C LYS A 133 14.97 7.20 -4.14
N ARG A 134 15.77 6.17 -4.43
CA ARG A 134 16.46 5.33 -3.45
C ARG A 134 15.52 4.76 -2.39
N THR A 135 14.39 4.20 -2.81
CA THR A 135 13.38 3.62 -1.90
C THR A 135 12.91 2.25 -2.36
N LEU A 136 12.72 1.32 -1.42
CA LEU A 136 11.88 0.13 -1.61
C LEU A 136 10.48 0.43 -1.08
N LYS A 137 9.48 0.47 -1.97
CA LYS A 137 8.08 0.53 -1.57
C LYS A 137 7.55 -0.88 -1.34
N ILE A 138 6.93 -1.09 -0.19
CA ILE A 138 6.15 -2.30 0.09
C ILE A 138 4.69 -1.94 -0.18
N ALA A 139 3.94 -2.72 -0.98
CA ALA A 139 2.68 -2.22 -1.53
C ALA A 139 1.60 -1.98 -0.47
N GLY A 140 1.06 -0.74 -0.46
CA GLY A 140 -0.21 -0.39 0.20
C GLY A 140 -1.43 -0.89 -0.58
N LYS A 141 -2.60 -0.91 0.07
CA LYS A 141 -3.85 -1.45 -0.50
C LYS A 141 -4.22 -0.75 -1.81
N SER A 142 -4.62 -1.53 -2.80
CA SER A 142 -5.16 -1.05 -4.08
C SER A 142 -6.60 -1.50 -4.20
N TYR A 143 -7.48 -0.58 -4.59
CA TYR A 143 -8.89 -0.84 -4.83
C TYR A 143 -9.12 -0.98 -6.34
N PRO A 144 -9.93 -1.94 -6.80
CA PRO A 144 -10.29 -2.04 -8.20
C PRO A 144 -11.08 -0.80 -8.65
N LEU A 145 -10.84 -0.39 -9.89
CA LEU A 145 -11.71 0.52 -10.63
C LEU A 145 -12.60 -0.31 -11.55
N PHE A 146 -13.89 -0.02 -11.53
CA PHE A 146 -14.87 -0.62 -12.42
C PHE A 146 -15.23 0.38 -13.50
N ILE A 147 -15.24 -0.06 -14.76
CA ILE A 147 -15.58 0.79 -15.90
C ILE A 147 -17.07 0.61 -16.18
N LEU A 148 -17.82 1.70 -16.13
CA LEU A 148 -19.22 1.78 -16.56
C LEU A 148 -19.22 2.36 -17.97
N SER A 149 -19.33 1.51 -18.99
CA SER A 149 -19.31 1.93 -20.40
C SER A 149 -20.71 2.30 -20.90
N PHE A 150 -20.78 3.37 -21.68
CA PHE A 150 -22.01 3.85 -22.33
C PHE A 150 -22.05 3.43 -23.81
N THR A 151 -23.22 3.54 -24.43
CA THR A 151 -23.45 3.11 -25.82
C THR A 151 -22.68 3.91 -26.85
N ASP A 152 -22.28 5.14 -26.52
CA ASP A 152 -21.49 6.03 -27.38
C ASP A 152 -19.97 5.82 -27.25
N GLY A 153 -19.54 4.83 -26.44
CA GLY A 153 -18.14 4.53 -26.19
C GLY A 153 -17.49 5.36 -25.08
N SER A 154 -18.21 6.33 -24.49
CA SER A 154 -17.76 7.00 -23.28
C SER A 154 -17.84 6.05 -22.07
N PHE A 155 -17.19 6.41 -20.96
CA PHE A 155 -17.24 5.62 -19.74
C PHE A 155 -17.06 6.46 -18.48
N HIS A 156 -17.62 5.96 -17.38
CA HIS A 156 -17.27 6.38 -16.03
C HIS A 156 -16.44 5.30 -15.32
N MET A 157 -15.70 5.71 -14.30
CA MET A 157 -15.04 4.78 -13.39
C MET A 157 -15.60 4.94 -12.00
N ILE A 158 -15.93 3.81 -11.38
CA ILE A 158 -16.32 3.76 -9.97
C ILE A 158 -15.31 2.95 -9.18
N THR A 159 -15.27 3.18 -7.87
CA THR A 159 -14.49 2.38 -6.93
C THR A 159 -15.30 2.12 -5.67
N HIS A 160 -15.02 1.01 -5.01
CA HIS A 160 -15.61 0.70 -3.72
C HIS A 160 -14.60 1.02 -2.61
N LEU A 161 -14.93 1.98 -1.75
CA LEU A 161 -14.11 2.41 -0.64
C LEU A 161 -14.93 2.39 0.65
N PRO A 162 -14.43 1.79 1.75
CA PRO A 162 -15.17 1.76 2.99
C PRO A 162 -15.23 3.15 3.65
N VAL A 163 -16.41 3.51 4.17
CA VAL A 163 -16.66 4.72 4.97
C VAL A 163 -17.13 4.26 6.34
N ASN A 164 -16.39 4.59 7.40
CA ASN A 164 -16.59 4.04 8.76
C ASN A 164 -16.73 2.51 8.79
N GLY A 165 -15.97 1.82 7.94
CA GLY A 165 -15.99 0.36 7.82
C GLY A 165 -17.17 -0.20 7.00
N LYS A 166 -18.11 0.64 6.54
CA LYS A 166 -19.23 0.24 5.70
C LYS A 166 -18.87 0.41 4.22
N PRO A 167 -19.22 -0.54 3.33
CA PRO A 167 -18.91 -0.42 1.91
C PRO A 167 -19.66 0.76 1.30
N ALA A 168 -18.98 1.54 0.46
CA ALA A 168 -19.58 2.63 -0.31
C ALA A 168 -19.00 2.69 -1.73
N CYS A 169 -19.84 3.02 -2.70
CA CYS A 169 -19.56 3.14 -4.12
C CYS A 169 -19.33 4.62 -4.48
N PHE A 170 -18.16 4.93 -5.02
CA PHE A 170 -17.80 6.29 -5.42
C PHE A 170 -17.58 6.38 -6.92
N LEU A 171 -18.20 7.37 -7.56
CA LEU A 171 -17.77 7.87 -8.85
C LEU A 171 -16.40 8.56 -8.70
N LEU A 172 -15.42 8.16 -9.51
CA LEU A 172 -14.11 8.81 -9.54
C LEU A 172 -14.16 10.04 -10.46
N ASP A 173 -14.07 11.23 -9.88
CA ASP A 173 -14.16 12.49 -10.64
C ASP A 173 -12.99 13.42 -10.29
N THR A 174 -11.93 13.36 -11.11
CA THR A 174 -10.79 14.28 -10.99
C THR A 174 -11.13 15.72 -11.43
N GLY A 175 -12.31 15.96 -12.02
CA GLY A 175 -12.84 17.29 -12.33
C GLY A 175 -13.52 17.94 -11.12
N ALA A 176 -13.95 17.15 -10.14
CA ALA A 176 -14.54 17.67 -8.91
C ALA A 176 -13.46 18.22 -7.96
N SER A 177 -13.60 19.47 -7.54
CA SER A 177 -12.69 20.08 -6.55
C SER A 177 -12.84 19.45 -5.16
N LYS A 178 -14.04 18.95 -4.85
CA LYS A 178 -14.43 18.43 -3.54
C LYS A 178 -15.12 17.08 -3.66
N THR A 179 -14.97 16.27 -2.62
CA THR A 179 -15.70 15.01 -2.47
C THR A 179 -17.06 15.29 -1.86
N VAL A 180 -18.09 14.71 -2.46
CA VAL A 180 -19.49 14.86 -2.02
C VAL A 180 -20.08 13.49 -1.75
N PHE A 181 -20.95 13.40 -0.76
CA PHE A 181 -21.73 12.20 -0.48
C PHE A 181 -23.20 12.45 -0.84
N ASP A 182 -23.90 11.40 -1.26
CA ASP A 182 -25.34 11.47 -1.41
C ASP A 182 -25.98 11.69 -0.03
N ILE A 183 -26.69 12.80 0.14
CA ILE A 183 -27.36 13.13 1.41
C ILE A 183 -28.36 12.07 1.86
N ARG A 184 -28.94 11.33 0.91
CA ARG A 184 -29.95 10.31 1.19
C ARG A 184 -29.31 9.00 1.66
N GLU A 185 -28.10 8.71 1.20
CA GLU A 185 -27.36 7.48 1.54
C GLU A 185 -26.35 7.69 2.67
N PHE A 186 -25.90 8.92 2.91
CA PHE A 186 -24.93 9.23 3.96
C PHE A 186 -25.34 8.72 5.36
N PRO A 187 -26.61 8.75 5.79
CA PRO A 187 -27.05 8.14 7.05
C PRO A 187 -26.73 6.65 7.18
N ASN A 188 -26.68 5.92 6.06
CA ASN A 188 -26.29 4.52 6.04
C ASN A 188 -24.79 4.35 6.30
N LEU A 189 -23.96 5.35 6.00
CA LEU A 189 -22.50 5.34 6.16
C LEU A 189 -22.02 5.96 7.48
N HIS A 190 -22.71 6.98 7.96
CA HIS A 190 -22.42 7.71 9.18
C HIS A 190 -23.71 8.26 9.79
N SER A 191 -23.95 8.01 11.07
CA SER A 191 -25.11 8.59 11.78
C SER A 191 -24.81 10.04 12.16
N PHE A 192 -25.74 10.95 11.87
CA PHE A 192 -25.64 12.36 12.20
C PHE A 192 -27.01 12.95 12.55
N ASP A 193 -27.03 14.08 13.27
CA ASP A 193 -28.25 14.86 13.49
C ASP A 193 -28.45 15.82 12.30
N THR A 194 -29.64 15.82 11.70
CA THR A 194 -29.99 16.73 10.61
C THR A 194 -29.93 18.21 11.02
N ASN A 195 -30.00 18.51 12.32
CA ASN A 195 -29.83 19.87 12.85
C ASN A 195 -28.38 20.38 12.74
N ASP A 196 -27.40 19.49 12.55
CA ASP A 196 -25.99 19.85 12.35
C ASP A 196 -25.68 20.25 10.89
N LEU A 197 -26.66 20.15 9.99
CA LEU A 197 -26.51 20.51 8.59
C LEU A 197 -26.45 22.03 8.41
N VAL A 198 -25.44 22.47 7.68
CA VAL A 198 -25.26 23.87 7.27
C VAL A 198 -25.64 24.01 5.80
N LEU A 199 -26.58 24.91 5.50
CA LEU A 199 -26.91 25.31 4.13
C LEU A 199 -25.84 26.25 3.60
N ASN A 200 -25.33 25.95 2.40
CA ASN A 200 -24.33 26.76 1.72
C ASN A 200 -24.87 27.31 0.40
N ASP A 201 -25.02 28.64 0.35
CA ASP A 201 -25.59 29.38 -0.79
C ASP A 201 -24.55 29.76 -1.86
N ARG A 202 -23.33 29.22 -1.76
CA ARG A 202 -22.26 29.49 -2.73
C ARG A 202 -22.18 28.36 -3.76
N PRO A 203 -22.02 28.63 -5.06
CA PRO A 203 -21.79 27.57 -6.01
C PRO A 203 -20.48 26.85 -5.68
N SER A 204 -20.53 25.52 -5.52
CA SER A 204 -19.30 24.73 -5.40
C SER A 204 -18.57 24.78 -6.75
N ALA A 205 -17.29 25.17 -6.74
CA ALA A 205 -16.49 25.27 -7.95
C ALA A 205 -16.19 23.87 -8.49
N GLY A 206 -17.06 23.41 -9.39
CA GLY A 206 -16.97 22.11 -10.03
C GLY A 206 -18.05 21.17 -9.55
N ILE A 207 -19.24 21.30 -10.13
CA ILE A 207 -19.95 20.29 -10.95
C ILE A 207 -20.90 21.14 -11.84
N HIS A 208 -21.28 20.68 -13.02
CA HIS A 208 -22.42 21.18 -13.81
C HIS A 208 -23.78 20.96 -13.08
N ILE A 209 -23.84 21.19 -11.76
CA ILE A 209 -25.05 21.17 -10.96
C ILE A 209 -25.51 22.62 -10.87
N THR A 210 -26.60 22.91 -11.56
CA THR A 210 -27.28 24.21 -11.58
C THR A 210 -28.03 24.53 -10.29
N THR A 211 -27.96 23.67 -9.25
CA THR A 211 -28.59 23.94 -7.97
C THR A 211 -27.61 24.63 -7.04
N SER A 212 -27.92 25.88 -6.75
CA SER A 212 -27.19 26.84 -5.92
C SER A 212 -27.15 26.49 -4.43
N GLU A 213 -27.64 25.32 -4.02
CA GLU A 213 -27.83 24.93 -2.63
C GLU A 213 -27.22 23.56 -2.38
N HIS A 214 -26.24 23.51 -1.48
CA HIS A 214 -25.65 22.27 -1.01
C HIS A 214 -25.52 22.31 0.51
N GLN A 215 -25.55 21.13 1.15
CA GLN A 215 -25.44 21.05 2.60
C GLN A 215 -24.05 20.58 2.98
N SER A 216 -23.55 21.04 4.12
CA SER A 216 -22.34 20.50 4.73
C SER A 216 -22.58 20.10 6.18
N ILE A 217 -21.74 19.19 6.67
CA ILE A 217 -21.73 18.78 8.07
C ILE A 217 -20.30 18.69 8.57
N GLN A 218 -20.07 19.18 9.79
CA GLN A 218 -18.79 19.00 10.48
C GLN A 218 -18.79 17.69 11.25
N LEU A 219 -17.83 16.81 10.95
CA LEU A 219 -17.69 15.54 11.63
C LEU A 219 -16.45 15.55 12.52
N GLU A 220 -16.62 15.13 13.77
CA GLU A 220 -15.50 14.95 14.70
C GLU A 220 -14.52 13.89 14.19
N LYS A 221 -15.03 12.84 13.55
CA LYS A 221 -14.24 11.74 12.99
C LYS A 221 -14.94 11.08 11.80
N LEU A 222 -14.19 10.87 10.72
CA LEU A 222 -14.61 10.06 9.58
C LEU A 222 -13.49 9.12 9.17
N SER A 223 -13.76 7.82 9.12
CA SER A 223 -12.86 6.86 8.49
C SER A 223 -13.23 6.68 7.01
N PHE A 224 -12.27 6.85 6.11
CA PHE A 224 -12.46 6.77 4.66
C PHE A 224 -11.31 5.97 4.03
N GLY A 225 -11.60 4.80 3.48
CA GLY A 225 -10.56 3.83 3.13
C GLY A 225 -9.79 3.39 4.38
N TYR A 226 -8.49 3.65 4.42
CA TYR A 226 -7.65 3.47 5.62
C TYR A 226 -7.34 4.79 6.35
N LEU A 227 -7.77 5.94 5.80
CA LEU A 227 -7.57 7.23 6.42
C LEU A 227 -8.59 7.40 7.54
N THR A 228 -8.16 8.00 8.64
CA THR A 228 -9.06 8.54 9.65
C THR A 228 -8.85 10.04 9.71
N MET A 229 -9.89 10.78 9.36
CA MET A 229 -9.91 12.24 9.38
C MET A 229 -10.63 12.70 10.64
N TYR A 230 -10.19 13.83 11.19
CA TYR A 230 -10.79 14.45 12.37
C TYR A 230 -11.21 15.88 12.02
N LYS A 231 -12.31 16.35 12.62
CA LYS A 231 -12.83 17.72 12.44
C LYS A 231 -12.90 18.12 10.96
N THR A 232 -13.58 17.28 10.18
CA THR A 232 -13.64 17.41 8.72
C THR A 232 -15.04 17.79 8.29
N GLU A 233 -15.11 18.81 7.44
CA GLU A 233 -16.34 19.20 6.77
C GLU A 233 -16.61 18.25 5.60
N ILE A 234 -17.80 17.66 5.60
CA ILE A 234 -18.29 16.80 4.53
C ILE A 234 -19.40 17.52 3.78
N LEU A 235 -19.31 17.53 2.46
CA LEU A 235 -20.34 18.06 1.58
C LEU A 235 -21.36 16.96 1.25
N LEU A 236 -22.62 17.30 1.41
CA LEU A 236 -23.77 16.45 1.13
C LEU A 236 -24.59 17.08 0.00
N LEU A 237 -24.85 16.28 -1.02
CA LEU A 237 -25.64 16.67 -2.20
C LEU A 237 -26.71 15.64 -2.47
N ASP A 238 -27.85 16.06 -3.00
CA ASP A 238 -28.85 15.12 -3.50
C ASP A 238 -28.40 14.58 -4.87
N LEU A 239 -27.93 13.33 -4.90
CA LEU A 239 -27.47 12.67 -6.13
C LEU A 239 -28.61 11.89 -6.83
N SER A 240 -29.87 12.08 -6.45
CA SER A 240 -31.01 11.31 -6.98
C SER A 240 -31.15 11.38 -8.49
N ASN A 241 -30.90 12.53 -9.11
CA ASN A 241 -30.98 12.66 -10.57
C ASN A 241 -29.89 11.83 -11.27
N ILE A 242 -28.70 11.77 -10.67
CA ILE A 242 -27.58 10.95 -11.17
C ILE A 242 -27.92 9.48 -11.00
N ASN A 243 -28.32 9.08 -9.79
CA ASN A 243 -28.68 7.70 -9.47
C ASN A 243 -29.88 7.20 -10.28
N TYR A 244 -30.88 8.07 -10.55
CA TYR A 244 -31.98 7.77 -11.48
C TYR A 244 -31.47 7.53 -12.90
N THR A 245 -30.61 8.39 -13.42
CA THR A 245 -30.01 8.22 -14.75
C THR A 245 -29.19 6.92 -14.84
N TYR A 246 -28.41 6.60 -13.80
CA TYR A 246 -27.67 5.34 -13.73
C TYR A 246 -28.61 4.13 -13.74
N SER A 247 -29.74 4.21 -13.04
CA SER A 247 -30.74 3.12 -13.03
C SER A 247 -31.34 2.86 -14.41
N LEU A 248 -31.65 3.91 -15.20
CA LEU A 248 -32.14 3.77 -16.58
C LEU A 248 -31.15 3.05 -17.50
N LEU A 249 -29.86 3.11 -17.15
CA LEU A 249 -28.76 2.49 -17.88
C LEU A 249 -28.33 1.14 -17.27
N ASN A 250 -29.06 0.63 -16.28
CA ASN A 250 -28.73 -0.57 -15.50
C ASN A 250 -27.35 -0.50 -14.82
N LEU A 251 -26.93 0.69 -14.40
CA LEU A 251 -25.69 0.94 -13.67
C LEU A 251 -25.95 0.97 -12.15
N PRO A 252 -24.96 0.60 -11.32
CA PRO A 252 -25.12 0.63 -9.86
C PRO A 252 -25.24 2.08 -9.35
N PRO A 253 -26.04 2.34 -8.30
CA PRO A 253 -26.05 3.66 -7.67
C PRO A 253 -24.69 3.99 -7.05
N ILE A 254 -24.44 5.29 -6.87
CA ILE A 254 -23.26 5.83 -6.20
C ILE A 254 -23.68 6.46 -4.86
N ASP A 255 -22.85 6.26 -3.85
CA ASP A 255 -22.99 6.88 -2.52
C ASP A 255 -22.27 8.24 -2.45
N GLY A 256 -21.46 8.56 -3.46
CA GLY A 256 -20.76 9.82 -3.54
C GLY A 256 -19.90 9.99 -4.80
N ILE A 257 -19.35 11.19 -4.94
CA ILE A 257 -18.37 11.54 -5.97
C ILE A 257 -17.05 11.82 -5.27
N LEU A 258 -16.02 11.05 -5.59
CA LEU A 258 -14.68 11.18 -5.03
C LEU A 258 -13.88 12.23 -5.80
N GLY A 259 -13.68 13.39 -5.17
CA GLY A 259 -13.03 14.56 -5.74
C GLY A 259 -11.58 14.78 -5.27
N ASN A 260 -10.98 15.87 -5.75
CA ASN A 260 -9.56 16.16 -5.59
C ASN A 260 -9.09 16.38 -4.15
N ASP A 261 -9.95 16.85 -3.25
CA ASP A 261 -9.62 17.04 -1.84
C ASP A 261 -9.22 15.73 -1.13
N LEU A 262 -10.05 14.68 -1.24
CA LEU A 262 -9.75 13.38 -0.67
C LEU A 262 -8.73 12.63 -1.51
N LEU A 263 -8.81 12.68 -2.85
CA LEU A 263 -7.79 12.06 -3.71
C LEU A 263 -6.39 12.59 -3.38
N ARG A 264 -6.25 13.91 -3.15
CA ARG A 264 -4.99 14.51 -2.72
C ARG A 264 -4.60 14.10 -1.30
N SER A 265 -5.55 14.14 -0.36
CA SER A 265 -5.28 13.79 1.05
C SER A 265 -4.87 12.32 1.22
N LEU A 266 -5.39 11.44 0.36
CA LEU A 266 -5.05 10.02 0.27
C LEU A 266 -3.81 9.74 -0.59
N GLU A 267 -3.17 10.78 -1.13
CA GLU A 267 -2.11 10.74 -2.14
C GLU A 267 -2.38 9.66 -3.21
N ALA A 268 -3.58 9.70 -3.77
CA ALA A 268 -4.13 8.73 -4.68
C ALA A 268 -3.35 8.61 -5.99
N ILE A 269 -3.25 7.39 -6.50
CA ILE A 269 -2.66 7.06 -7.79
C ILE A 269 -3.70 6.24 -8.57
N ILE A 270 -4.24 6.86 -9.61
CA ILE A 270 -5.20 6.26 -10.52
C ILE A 270 -4.43 5.63 -11.68
N ASN A 271 -4.54 4.31 -11.84
CA ASN A 271 -3.93 3.58 -12.93
C ASN A 271 -5.01 3.09 -13.90
N TYR A 272 -5.25 3.84 -14.98
CA TYR A 272 -6.25 3.52 -15.99
C TYR A 272 -5.97 2.20 -16.71
N LYS A 273 -4.70 1.89 -17.03
CA LYS A 273 -4.32 0.64 -17.70
C LYS A 273 -4.59 -0.58 -16.83
N LYS A 274 -4.22 -0.51 -15.55
CA LYS A 274 -4.41 -1.60 -14.58
C LYS A 274 -5.80 -1.58 -13.96
N LYS A 275 -6.60 -0.53 -14.20
CA LYS A 275 -7.92 -0.29 -13.59
C LYS A 275 -7.84 -0.35 -12.06
N THR A 276 -6.90 0.38 -11.47
CA THR A 276 -6.72 0.41 -10.01
C THR A 276 -6.59 1.82 -9.45
N LEU A 277 -7.15 2.02 -8.26
CA LEU A 277 -6.92 3.18 -7.41
C LEU A 277 -6.02 2.74 -6.25
N ARG A 278 -4.78 3.21 -6.25
CA ARG A 278 -3.85 3.00 -5.15
C ARG A 278 -3.84 4.24 -4.28
N LEU A 279 -4.13 4.08 -3.00
CA LEU A 279 -4.05 5.16 -2.06
C LEU A 279 -2.76 4.97 -1.22
N LYS A 280 -2.12 6.04 -0.74
CA LYS A 280 -0.93 5.97 0.11
C LYS A 280 -1.26 5.94 1.61
N ASP A 281 -0.88 4.85 2.27
CA ASP A 281 -1.00 4.71 3.73
C ASP A 281 -0.34 5.85 4.49
#